data_AF-A0A7W1D355-F1
#
_entry.id   AF-A0A7W1D355-F1
#
_cell.length_a   1.000
_cell.length_b   1.000
_cell.length_c   1.000
_cell.angle_alpha   90.00
_cell.angle_beta   90.00
_cell.angle_gamma   90.00
#
_symmetry.space_group_name_H-M   'P 1'
#
loop_
_entity.id
_entity.type
_entity.pdbx_description
1 polymer ?
#
loop_
_entity_poly.entity_id
_entity_poly.type
_entity_poly.pdbx_seq_one_letter_code
_entity_poly.pdbx_strand_id
1 'polypeptide(L)' 'MKKLLRRLFVLGALAGAVYAARSYLQRHSPGKETVQIVFDDGSVRSLASNTTEGQEFTDIARKLVETGL' A
#
# COMPACT_ATOMS: atom_id res chain seq x y z
N MET A 1 27.07 -31.34 -13.70
CA MET A 1 26.72 -30.51 -12.51
C MET A 1 26.64 -29.00 -12.81
N LYS A 2 27.60 -28.38 -13.51
CA LYS A 2 27.59 -26.92 -13.81
C LYS A 2 26.34 -26.40 -14.57
N LYS A 3 25.76 -27.19 -15.48
CA LYS A 3 24.53 -26.82 -16.22
C LYS A 3 23.28 -26.75 -15.33
N LEU A 4 23.20 -27.57 -14.28
CA LEU A 4 22.03 -27.62 -13.40
C LEU A 4 22.03 -26.41 -12.45
N LEU A 5 23.18 -26.11 -11.85
CA LEU A 5 23.41 -24.91 -11.04
C LEU A 5 23.11 -23.63 -11.82
N ARG A 6 23.55 -23.55 -13.08
CA ARG A 6 23.26 -22.39 -13.95
C ARG A 6 21.76 -22.22 -14.20
N ARG A 7 21.01 -23.31 -14.38
CA ARG A 7 19.55 -23.24 -14.56
C ARG A 7 18.83 -22.82 -13.27
N LEU A 8 19.26 -23.34 -12.13
CA LEU A 8 18.73 -22.94 -10.82
C LEU A 8 18.96 -21.46 -10.54
N PHE A 9 20.15 -20.95 -10.88
CA PHE A 9 20.47 -19.53 -10.72
C PHE A 9 19.59 -18.64 -11.61
N VAL A 10 19.38 -19.02 -12.87
CA VAL A 10 18.50 -18.28 -13.79
C VAL A 10 17.05 -18.31 -13.32
N LEU A 11 16.57 -19.44 -12.79
CA LEU A 11 15.23 -19.55 -12.23
C LEU A 11 15.05 -18.67 -10.98
N GLY A 12 16.05 -18.65 -10.09
CA GLY A 12 16.06 -17.75 -8.92
C GLY A 12 16.07 -16.28 -9.31
N ALA A 13 16.88 -15.90 -10.31
CA ALA A 13 16.92 -14.54 -10.82
C ALA A 13 15.60 -14.11 -11.46
N LEU A 14 14.95 -14.99 -12.24
CA LEU A 14 13.63 -14.73 -12.82
C LEU A 14 12.55 -14.58 -11.75
N ALA A 15 12.53 -15.47 -10.75
CA ALA A 15 11.57 -15.38 -9.65
C ALA A 15 11.76 -14.09 -8.84
N GLY A 16 13.02 -13.70 -8.57
CA GLY A 16 13.36 -12.44 -7.92
C GLY A 16 12.96 -11.21 -8.74
N ALA A 17 13.18 -11.24 -10.06
CA ALA A 17 12.78 -10.15 -10.96
C ALA A 17 11.26 -9.99 -11.02
N VAL A 18 10.51 -11.10 -11.10
CA VAL A 18 9.04 -11.08 -11.07
C VAL A 18 8.54 -10.58 -9.72
N TYR A 19 9.14 -11.02 -8.61
CA TYR A 19 8.77 -10.54 -7.27
C TYR A 19 9.07 -9.05 -7.09
N ALA A 20 10.24 -8.58 -7.54
CA ALA A 20 10.62 -7.17 -7.48
C ALA A 20 9.71 -6.31 -8.36
N ALA A 21 9.39 -6.75 -9.59
CA ALA A 21 8.45 -6.07 -10.47
C ALA A 21 7.04 -6.03 -9.86
N ARG A 22 6.57 -7.13 -9.26
CA ARG A 22 5.28 -7.18 -8.56
C ARG A 22 5.26 -6.27 -7.34
N SER A 23 6.33 -6.26 -6.54
CA SER A 23 6.46 -5.38 -5.37
C SER A 23 6.54 -3.91 -5.77
N TYR A 24 7.23 -3.60 -6.86
CA TYR A 24 7.31 -2.25 -7.43
C TYR A 24 5.94 -1.78 -7.94
N LEU A 25 5.22 -2.63 -8.68
CA LEU A 25 3.85 -2.37 -9.13
C LEU A 25 2.82 -2.36 -7.99
N GLN A 26 3.08 -3.01 -6.85
CA GLN A 26 2.24 -2.93 -5.65
C GLN A 26 2.55 -1.68 -4.82
N ARG A 27 3.81 -1.24 -4.76
CA ARG A 27 4.19 0.07 -4.20
C ARG A 27 3.71 1.23 -5.07
N HIS A 28 3.59 1.01 -6.38
CA HIS A 28 3.06 1.97 -7.35
C HIS A 28 1.60 1.71 -7.72
N SER A 29 0.99 0.67 -7.17
CA SER A 29 -0.46 0.70 -6.95
C SER A 29 -0.59 1.86 -5.98
N PRO A 30 -1.32 2.93 -6.32
CA PRO A 30 -1.61 3.99 -5.38
C PRO A 30 -2.38 3.28 -4.29
N GLY A 31 -1.66 2.78 -3.28
CA GLY A 31 -2.20 1.89 -2.27
C GLY A 31 -3.28 2.72 -1.67
N LYS A 32 -4.54 2.41 -2.02
CA LYS A 32 -5.66 3.35 -1.94
C LYS A 32 -5.50 4.03 -0.62
N GLU A 33 -5.04 5.29 -0.64
CA GLU A 33 -4.86 6.03 0.61
C GLU A 33 -6.22 5.91 1.25
N THR A 34 -6.27 5.23 2.38
CA THR A 34 -7.53 4.81 2.99
C THR A 34 -7.48 5.33 4.39
N VAL A 35 -8.36 6.27 4.66
CA VAL A 35 -8.62 6.71 6.01
C VAL A 35 -9.37 5.58 6.70
N GLN A 36 -8.82 5.08 7.80
CA GLN A 36 -9.52 4.13 8.66
C GLN A 36 -10.02 4.85 9.90
N ILE A 37 -11.32 4.72 10.14
CA ILE A 37 -12.00 5.19 11.35
C ILE A 37 -12.25 3.95 12.20
N VAL A 38 -11.66 3.91 13.40
CA VAL A 38 -11.89 2.86 14.39
C VAL A 38 -12.81 3.42 15.46
N PHE A 39 -13.94 2.74 15.69
CA PHE A 39 -14.92 3.13 16.70
C PHE A 39 -14.68 2.39 18.02
N ASP A 40 -15.22 2.91 19.11
CA ASP A 40 -15.05 2.33 20.46
C ASP A 40 -15.66 0.93 20.61
N ASP A 41 -16.58 0.55 19.73
CA ASP A 41 -17.14 -0.79 19.63
C ASP A 41 -16.24 -1.79 18.88
N GLY A 42 -15.06 -1.34 18.43
CA GLY A 42 -14.10 -2.12 17.67
C GLY A 42 -14.42 -2.25 16.18
N SER A 43 -15.50 -1.63 15.70
CA SER A 43 -15.80 -1.59 14.27
C SER A 43 -14.83 -0.66 13.53
N VAL A 44 -14.55 -1.00 12.27
CA VAL A 44 -13.63 -0.24 11.41
C VAL A 44 -14.33 0.15 10.13
N ARG A 45 -14.28 1.45 9.79
CA ARG A 45 -14.76 1.98 8.52
C ARG A 45 -13.60 2.54 7.72
N SER A 46 -13.40 2.00 6.53
CA SER A 46 -12.37 2.46 5.60
C SER A 46 -12.97 3.36 4.52
N LEU A 47 -12.49 4.60 4.44
CA LEU A 47 -12.83 5.56 3.40
C LEU A 47 -11.66 5.67 2.43
N ALA A 48 -11.91 5.48 1.13
CA ALA A 48 -10.86 5.67 0.14
C ALA A 48 -10.64 7.16 -0.12
N SER A 49 -9.40 7.63 -0.06
CA SER A 49 -9.00 9.04 -0.24
C SER A 49 -9.20 9.57 -1.65
N ASN A 50 -9.53 8.70 -2.62
CA ASN A 50 -9.96 9.11 -3.95
C ASN A 50 -11.48 9.36 -4.04
N THR A 51 -12.21 9.28 -2.93
CA THR A 51 -13.62 9.64 -2.83
C THR A 51 -13.76 10.98 -2.11
N THR A 52 -14.82 11.72 -2.41
CA THR A 52 -15.13 13.01 -1.77
C THR A 52 -15.10 12.89 -0.24
N GLU A 53 -15.70 11.83 0.31
CA GLU A 53 -15.76 11.59 1.76
C GLU A 53 -14.36 11.41 2.38
N GLY A 54 -13.46 10.69 1.70
CA GLY A 54 -12.07 10.51 2.16
C GLY A 54 -11.24 11.79 2.07
N GLN A 55 -11.50 12.64 1.07
CA GLN A 55 -10.83 13.94 0.92
C GLN A 55 -11.27 14.92 2.00
N GLU A 56 -12.58 15.05 2.23
CA GLU A 56 -13.13 15.93 3.28
C GLU A 56 -12.63 15.52 4.67
N PHE A 57 -12.58 14.22 4.95
CA PHE A 57 -12.03 13.72 6.21
C PHE A 57 -10.57 14.12 6.39
N THR A 58 -9.76 13.95 5.34
CA THR A 58 -8.33 14.29 5.37
C THR A 58 -8.14 15.79 5.59
N ASP A 59 -8.97 16.62 4.98
CA ASP A 59 -8.90 18.08 5.13
C ASP A 59 -9.33 18.55 6.52
N ILE A 60 -10.35 17.93 7.13
CA ILE A 60 -10.73 18.20 8.52
C ILE A 60 -9.60 17.80 9.46
N ALA A 61 -9.05 16.58 9.30
CA ALA A 61 -7.95 16.10 10.12
C ALA A 61 -6.72 17.01 10.01
N ARG A 62 -6.38 17.46 8.79
CA ARG A 62 -5.29 18.43 8.57
C ARG A 62 -5.56 19.75 9.29
N LYS A 63 -6.76 20.31 9.14
CA LYS A 63 -7.14 21.57 9.81
C LYS A 63 -7.05 21.46 11.33
N LEU A 64 -7.47 20.33 11.92
CA LEU A 64 -7.37 20.13 13.38
C LEU A 64 -5.91 20.19 13.87
N VAL A 65 -5.00 19.52 13.17
CA VAL A 65 -3.57 19.54 13.46
C VAL A 65 -2.99 20.96 13.28
N GLU A 66 -3.37 21.65 12.21
CA GLU A 66 -2.92 23.04 11.95
C GLU A 66 -3.42 24.02 13.00
N THR A 67 -4.64 23.82 13.52
CA THR A 67 -5.18 24.63 14.62
C THR A 67 -4.57 24.31 15.99
N GLY A 68 -3.71 23.29 16.08
CA GLY A 68 -2.98 22.94 17.29
C GLY A 68 -3.86 22.43 18.43
N LEU A 69 -5.01 21.81 18.09
CA LEU A 69 -5.89 21.17 19.06
C LEU A 69 -5.33 19.83 19.54
#